data_AF-A0A4Q6DRV8-F1
#
_entry.id   AF-A0A4Q6DRV8-F1
#
_cell.length_a   1.000
_cell.length_b   1.000
_cell.length_c   1.000
_cell.angle_alpha   90.00
_cell.angle_beta   90.00
_cell.angle_gamma   90.00
#
_symmetry.space_group_name_H-M   'P 1'
#
loop_
_entity.id
_entity.type
_entity.pdbx_description
1 polymer ?
#
loop_
_entity_poly.entity_id
_entity_poly.type
_entity_poly.pdbx_seq_one_letter_code
_entity_poly.pdbx_strand_id
1 'polypeptide(L)'
;MKTKYIKTILLSGVIALVVSSCHKDLERKPFADVTSASVYTDFKNYKNVLAKCYGALALTGQGLGDANPDIGGVDVGYLRGYWQMQELSTDEAVIAWNDQYLIPLHTMDWTSLNGLVSAMYNRISLQVMYANEYLRRTTDEELKRNGITNSADIAENKLYRAEARFLRAFSYWHAIDMYG
;
A
#
# COMPACT_ATOMS: atom_id res chain seq x y z
N MET A 1 -49.70 24.53 36.18
CA MET A 1 -48.80 24.69 35.01
C MET A 1 -49.51 24.18 33.77
N LYS A 2 -49.61 25.01 32.74
CA LYS A 2 -50.58 24.85 31.63
C LYS A 2 -50.23 23.65 30.75
N THR A 3 -51.19 22.73 30.55
CA THR A 3 -51.13 21.50 29.73
C THR A 3 -50.61 21.70 28.30
N LYS A 4 -50.60 22.95 27.83
CA LYS A 4 -50.06 23.38 26.54
C LYS A 4 -48.55 23.13 26.40
N TYR A 5 -47.76 23.30 27.47
CA TYR A 5 -46.31 23.14 27.41
C TYR A 5 -45.86 21.68 27.47
N ILE A 6 -46.65 20.81 28.13
CA ILE A 6 -46.37 19.37 28.22
C ILE A 6 -46.43 18.73 26.83
N LYS A 7 -47.42 19.11 26.01
CA LYS A 7 -47.56 18.60 24.63
C LYS A 7 -46.40 19.01 23.73
N THR A 8 -45.89 20.23 23.87
CA THR A 8 -44.75 20.74 23.10
C THR A 8 -43.44 20.06 23.51
N ILE A 9 -43.24 19.79 24.80
CA ILE A 9 -42.06 19.06 25.31
C ILE A 9 -42.10 17.60 24.84
N LEU A 10 -43.26 16.94 24.88
CA LEU A 10 -43.41 15.55 24.42
C LEU A 10 -43.16 15.43 22.91
N LEU A 11 -43.68 16.38 22.11
CA LEU A 11 -43.46 16.39 20.66
C LEU A 11 -41.99 16.65 20.30
N SER A 12 -41.32 17.56 21.03
CA SER A 12 -39.89 17.81 20.87
C SER A 12 -39.04 16.58 21.23
N GLY A 13 -39.38 15.86 22.30
CA GLY A 13 -38.70 14.62 22.69
C GLY A 13 -38.87 13.49 21.68
N VAL A 14 -40.05 13.36 21.08
CA VAL A 14 -40.27 12.38 20.01
C VAL A 14 -39.45 12.72 18.77
N ILE A 15 -39.42 13.98 18.33
CA ILE A 15 -38.62 14.42 17.17
C ILE A 15 -37.12 14.15 17.40
N ALA A 16 -36.61 14.38 18.61
CA ALA A 16 -35.22 14.11 18.98
C ALA A 16 -34.85 12.61 18.92
N LEU A 17 -35.81 11.71 19.14
CA LEU A 17 -35.61 10.26 19.02
C LEU A 17 -35.65 9.75 17.58
N VAL A 18 -36.33 10.44 16.66
CA VAL A 18 -36.38 10.04 15.24
C VAL A 18 -35.09 10.45 14.49
N VAL A 19 -34.46 11.57 14.86
CA VAL A 19 -33.22 12.04 14.19
C VAL A 19 -31.98 11.21 14.52
N SER A 20 -31.98 10.39 15.58
CA SER A 20 -30.85 9.48 15.89
C SER A 20 -30.85 8.18 15.08
N SER A 21 -31.97 7.82 14.44
CA SER A 21 -32.11 6.55 13.70
C SER A 21 -31.51 6.58 12.28
N CYS A 22 -31.13 7.74 11.74
CA CYS A 22 -30.57 7.86 10.39
C CYS A 22 -29.04 7.68 10.31
N HIS A 23 -28.35 7.39 11.42
CA HIS A 23 -26.88 7.24 11.45
C HIS A 23 -26.35 5.81 11.34
N LYS A 24 -27.20 4.79 11.18
CA LYS A 24 -26.74 3.41 10.92
C LYS A 24 -26.07 3.24 9.54
N ASP A 25 -26.14 4.25 8.69
CA ASP A 25 -25.59 4.23 7.32
C ASP A 25 -24.14 4.76 7.24
N LEU A 26 -23.54 5.13 8.38
CA LEU A 26 -22.12 5.53 8.43
C LEU A 26 -21.14 4.34 8.41
N GLU A 27 -21.61 3.12 8.67
CA GLU A 27 -20.80 1.89 8.57
C GLU A 27 -21.07 1.13 7.26
N ARG A 28 -21.06 1.86 6.14
CA ARG A 28 -21.12 1.22 4.82
C ARG A 28 -19.78 0.58 4.48
N LYS A 29 -19.74 -0.76 4.48
CA LYS A 29 -18.74 -1.49 3.69
C LYS A 29 -19.08 -1.31 2.21
N PRO A 30 -18.11 -1.08 1.31
CA PRO A 30 -18.39 -0.96 -0.12
C PRO A 30 -19.14 -2.19 -0.62
N PHE A 31 -20.29 -1.95 -1.25
CA PHE A 31 -21.19 -3.01 -1.71
C PHE A 31 -20.70 -3.70 -3.00
N ALA A 32 -19.76 -3.07 -3.73
CA ALA A 32 -19.38 -3.49 -5.08
C ALA A 32 -17.86 -3.60 -5.31
N ASP A 33 -17.01 -3.20 -4.36
CA ASP A 33 -15.55 -3.17 -4.57
C ASP A 33 -14.79 -4.02 -3.55
N VAL A 34 -13.75 -4.69 -4.05
CA VAL A 34 -12.79 -5.43 -3.24
C VAL A 34 -11.94 -4.41 -2.48
N THR A 35 -12.22 -4.26 -1.19
CA THR A 35 -11.43 -3.43 -0.28
C THR A 35 -10.28 -4.21 0.33
N SER A 36 -9.25 -3.52 0.83
CA SER A 36 -8.21 -4.19 1.62
C SER A 36 -8.82 -4.97 2.78
N ALA A 37 -9.80 -4.42 3.49
CA ALA A 37 -10.46 -5.10 4.60
C ALA A 37 -11.19 -6.40 4.19
N SER A 38 -11.86 -6.43 3.04
CA SER A 38 -12.55 -7.62 2.55
C SER A 38 -11.61 -8.69 2.01
N VAL A 39 -10.41 -8.33 1.55
CA VAL A 39 -9.43 -9.32 1.06
C VAL A 39 -8.93 -10.21 2.21
N TYR A 40 -8.67 -9.63 3.37
CA TYR A 40 -8.08 -10.36 4.51
C TYR A 40 -9.08 -11.22 5.31
N THR A 41 -10.36 -11.24 4.94
CA THR A 41 -11.36 -12.11 5.60
C THR A 41 -11.24 -13.58 5.19
N ASP A 42 -10.60 -13.88 4.06
CA ASP A 42 -10.32 -15.25 3.61
C ASP A 42 -8.80 -15.48 3.57
N PHE A 43 -8.33 -16.48 4.33
CA PHE A 43 -6.92 -16.83 4.39
C PHE A 43 -6.34 -17.21 3.02
N LYS A 44 -7.15 -17.76 2.11
CA LYS A 44 -6.72 -18.12 0.74
C LYS A 44 -6.17 -16.92 -0.04
N ASN A 45 -6.58 -15.70 0.31
CA ASN A 45 -6.11 -14.49 -0.34
C ASN A 45 -4.72 -14.06 0.14
N TYR A 46 -4.26 -14.50 1.31
CA TYR A 46 -3.04 -13.98 1.95
C TYR A 46 -1.82 -14.22 1.05
N LYS A 47 -1.75 -15.39 0.42
CA LYS A 47 -0.71 -15.72 -0.55
C LYS A 47 -0.70 -14.77 -1.74
N ASN A 48 -1.86 -14.36 -2.26
CA ASN A 48 -1.96 -13.42 -3.38
C ASN A 48 -1.52 -12.02 -2.96
N VAL A 49 -1.87 -11.59 -1.75
CA VAL A 49 -1.39 -10.29 -1.23
C VAL A 49 0.11 -10.31 -0.99
N LEU A 50 0.65 -11.40 -0.44
CA LEU A 50 2.11 -11.57 -0.32
C LEU A 50 2.77 -11.60 -1.70
N ALA A 51 2.16 -12.25 -2.69
CA ALA A 51 2.65 -12.25 -4.07
C ALA A 51 2.71 -10.83 -4.65
N LYS A 52 1.80 -9.92 -4.31
CA LYS A 52 1.92 -8.50 -4.68
C LYS A 52 3.14 -7.84 -4.03
N CYS A 53 3.48 -8.17 -2.79
CA CYS A 53 4.70 -7.68 -2.14
C CYS A 53 5.96 -8.15 -2.89
N TYR A 54 6.03 -9.42 -3.30
CA TYR A 54 7.15 -9.88 -4.13
C TYR A 54 7.13 -9.26 -5.53
N GLY A 55 5.96 -9.25 -6.17
CA GLY A 55 5.77 -8.77 -7.54
C GLY A 55 6.14 -7.30 -7.72
N ALA A 56 5.96 -6.46 -6.70
CA ALA A 56 6.34 -5.05 -6.75
C ALA A 56 7.85 -4.80 -6.93
N LEU A 57 8.71 -5.80 -6.72
CA LEU A 57 10.14 -5.71 -7.04
C LEU A 57 10.44 -5.90 -8.54
N ALA A 58 9.52 -6.49 -9.29
CA ALA A 58 9.72 -6.84 -10.70
C ALA A 58 8.73 -6.16 -11.65
N LEU A 59 7.52 -5.87 -11.18
CA LEU A 59 6.41 -5.35 -11.96
C LEU A 59 6.15 -3.88 -11.61
N THR A 60 5.72 -3.11 -12.61
CA THR A 60 5.35 -1.70 -12.45
C THR A 60 3.93 -1.52 -11.91
N GLY A 61 3.06 -2.51 -12.12
CA GLY A 61 1.64 -2.48 -11.81
C GLY A 61 0.97 -3.85 -11.94
N GLN A 62 -0.36 -3.87 -12.02
CA GLN A 62 -1.15 -5.10 -12.21
C GLN A 62 -1.63 -5.32 -13.65
N GLY A 63 -1.40 -4.36 -14.56
CA GLY A 63 -1.71 -4.55 -15.97
C GLY A 63 -0.65 -5.35 -16.72
N LEU A 64 -0.95 -5.70 -17.97
CA LEU A 64 0.01 -6.32 -18.88
C LEU A 64 0.98 -5.25 -19.41
N GLY A 65 2.27 -5.56 -19.40
CA GLY A 65 3.31 -4.61 -19.80
C GLY A 65 3.29 -3.37 -18.90
N ASP A 66 3.19 -2.20 -19.52
CA ASP A 66 3.20 -0.89 -18.84
C ASP A 66 1.79 -0.38 -18.49
N ALA A 67 0.76 -1.22 -18.66
CA ALA A 67 -0.61 -0.83 -18.32
C ALA A 67 -0.83 -0.78 -16.80
N ASN A 68 -1.58 0.24 -16.35
CA ASN A 68 -2.02 0.39 -14.95
C ASN A 68 -0.86 0.34 -13.93
N PRO A 69 0.13 1.25 -14.03
CA PRO A 69 1.24 1.31 -13.09
C PRO A 69 0.77 1.76 -11.70
N ASP A 70 1.37 1.22 -10.65
CA ASP A 70 1.01 1.57 -9.27
C ASP A 70 1.41 3.01 -8.89
N ILE A 71 2.37 3.59 -9.61
CA ILE A 71 2.82 4.99 -9.47
C ILE A 71 2.83 5.69 -10.82
N GLY A 72 2.54 6.98 -10.83
CA GLY A 72 2.73 7.84 -12.00
C GLY A 72 4.16 8.43 -12.06
N GLY A 73 4.44 9.18 -13.12
CA GLY A 73 5.73 9.86 -13.33
C GLY A 73 6.61 9.11 -14.34
N VAL A 74 7.91 9.01 -14.05
CA VAL A 74 8.84 8.23 -14.88
C VAL A 74 8.50 6.75 -14.76
N ASP A 75 8.21 6.12 -15.90
CA ASP A 75 7.83 4.71 -15.94
C ASP A 75 9.06 3.81 -15.80
N VAL A 76 9.39 3.52 -14.55
CA VAL A 76 10.48 2.63 -14.18
C VAL A 76 10.01 1.64 -13.12
N GLY A 77 10.27 0.36 -13.36
CA GLY A 77 10.07 -0.71 -12.36
C GLY A 77 11.15 -0.68 -11.29
N TYR A 78 10.90 -1.32 -10.15
CA TYR A 78 11.82 -1.30 -9.01
C TYR A 78 13.24 -1.78 -9.38
N LEU A 79 13.36 -2.96 -9.99
CA LEU A 79 14.67 -3.51 -10.38
C LEU A 79 15.41 -2.62 -11.39
N ARG A 80 14.69 -2.12 -12.40
CA ARG A 80 15.28 -1.23 -13.41
C ARG A 80 15.76 0.08 -12.79
N GLY A 81 14.94 0.69 -11.94
CA GLY A 81 15.29 1.94 -11.28
C GLY A 81 16.49 1.78 -10.36
N TYR A 82 16.53 0.68 -9.60
CA TYR A 82 17.66 0.34 -8.75
C TYR A 82 18.94 0.15 -9.56
N TRP A 83 18.90 -0.69 -10.60
CA TRP A 83 20.05 -0.90 -11.49
C TRP A 83 20.51 0.41 -12.12
N GLN A 84 19.59 1.25 -12.61
CA GLN A 84 19.96 2.52 -13.22
C GLN A 84 20.65 3.47 -12.23
N MET A 85 20.21 3.50 -10.97
CA MET A 85 20.86 4.34 -9.95
C MET A 85 22.24 3.82 -9.53
N GLN A 86 22.40 2.49 -9.44
CA GLN A 86 23.67 1.89 -9.03
C GLN A 86 24.71 1.84 -10.16
N GLU A 87 24.30 1.70 -11.43
CA GLU A 87 25.24 1.53 -12.54
C GLU A 87 25.53 2.81 -13.30
N LEU A 88 24.52 3.65 -13.56
CA LEU A 88 24.68 4.75 -14.52
C LEU A 88 25.51 5.92 -14.00
N SER A 89 25.83 5.91 -12.70
CA SER A 89 26.78 6.84 -12.07
C SER A 89 28.20 6.28 -11.99
N THR A 90 28.45 5.11 -12.58
CA THR A 90 29.74 4.38 -12.54
C THR A 90 30.36 4.27 -13.94
N ASP A 91 31.48 3.58 -14.04
CA ASP A 91 32.17 3.25 -15.29
C ASP A 91 31.64 1.97 -15.97
N GLU A 92 30.66 1.27 -15.38
CA GLU A 92 30.21 -0.04 -15.88
C GLU A 92 29.24 0.05 -17.08
N ALA A 93 28.39 1.09 -17.15
CA ALA A 93 27.33 1.17 -18.17
C ALA A 93 26.96 2.60 -18.60
N VAL A 94 26.54 2.72 -19.86
CA VAL A 94 25.97 3.96 -20.43
C VAL A 94 24.69 3.62 -21.20
N ILE A 95 23.64 4.42 -21.01
CA ILE A 95 22.43 4.36 -21.84
C ILE A 95 22.47 5.52 -22.84
N ALA A 96 22.50 5.21 -24.13
CA ALA A 96 22.60 6.22 -25.20
C ALA A 96 21.28 6.95 -25.53
N TRP A 97 20.22 6.74 -24.74
CA TRP A 97 18.94 7.44 -24.91
C TRP A 97 19.03 8.86 -24.36
N ASN A 98 18.44 9.81 -25.08
CA ASN A 98 18.50 11.23 -24.72
C ASN A 98 17.41 11.64 -23.71
N ASP A 99 17.12 10.75 -22.75
CA ASP A 99 16.11 11.01 -21.72
C ASP A 99 16.67 12.00 -20.69
N GLN A 100 15.88 13.03 -20.35
CA GLN A 100 16.33 14.14 -19.48
C GLN A 100 16.78 13.69 -18.08
N TYR A 101 16.31 12.54 -17.60
CA TYR A 101 16.67 12.01 -16.29
C TYR A 101 17.90 11.08 -16.31
N LEU A 102 18.38 10.63 -17.49
CA LEU A 102 19.51 9.70 -17.60
C LEU A 102 20.86 10.42 -17.66
N ILE A 103 20.98 11.45 -18.51
CA ILE A 103 22.24 12.19 -18.68
C ILE A 103 22.78 12.71 -17.33
N PRO A 104 21.94 13.28 -16.45
CA PRO A 104 22.43 13.75 -15.15
C PRO A 104 22.96 12.65 -14.22
N LEU A 105 22.53 11.39 -14.41
CA LEU A 105 23.12 10.27 -13.67
C LEU A 105 24.53 9.95 -14.16
N HIS A 106 24.74 9.95 -15.49
CA HIS A 106 26.06 9.71 -16.10
C HIS A 106 27.10 10.74 -15.68
N THR A 107 26.71 12.01 -15.59
CA THR A 107 27.60 13.10 -15.20
C THR A 107 27.64 13.37 -13.70
N MET A 108 26.85 12.61 -12.92
CA MET A 108 26.68 12.79 -11.48
C MET A 108 26.25 14.22 -11.08
N ASP A 109 25.45 14.90 -11.91
CA ASP A 109 24.99 16.28 -11.70
C ASP A 109 23.48 16.40 -11.45
N TRP A 110 22.81 15.29 -11.14
CA TRP A 110 21.38 15.28 -10.86
C TRP A 110 21.01 16.17 -9.67
N THR A 111 19.81 16.74 -9.74
CA THR A 111 19.23 17.54 -8.66
C THR A 111 18.04 16.82 -8.04
N SER A 112 17.45 17.38 -6.99
CA SER A 112 16.19 16.90 -6.41
C SER A 112 15.01 16.89 -7.40
N LEU A 113 15.15 17.54 -8.56
CA LEU A 113 14.15 17.54 -9.64
C LEU A 113 14.29 16.35 -10.59
N ASN A 114 15.31 15.49 -10.44
CA ASN A 114 15.47 14.34 -11.32
C ASN A 114 14.33 13.33 -11.09
N GLY A 115 13.57 13.06 -12.15
CA GLY A 115 12.39 12.20 -12.12
C GLY A 115 12.70 10.74 -11.80
N LEU A 116 13.87 10.22 -12.19
CA LEU A 116 14.29 8.85 -11.90
C LEU A 116 14.66 8.68 -10.42
N VAL A 117 15.39 9.64 -9.86
CA VAL A 117 15.71 9.67 -8.42
C VAL A 117 14.43 9.68 -7.58
N SER A 118 13.44 10.49 -7.98
CA SER A 118 12.14 10.56 -7.31
C SER A 118 11.31 9.28 -7.51
N ALA A 119 11.32 8.70 -8.71
CA ALA A 119 10.60 7.48 -9.01
C ALA A 119 11.14 6.29 -8.19
N MET A 120 12.45 6.15 -8.06
CA MET A 120 13.05 5.08 -7.26
C MET A 120 12.71 5.20 -5.77
N TYR A 121 12.75 6.42 -5.22
CA TYR A 121 12.33 6.69 -3.84
C TYR A 121 10.86 6.30 -3.62
N ASN A 122 9.99 6.64 -4.57
CA ASN A 122 8.58 6.27 -4.54
C ASN A 122 8.38 4.75 -4.63
N ARG A 123 9.17 4.04 -5.45
CA ARG A 123 9.12 2.58 -5.55
C ARG A 123 9.52 1.89 -4.24
N ILE A 124 10.59 2.36 -3.58
CA ILE A 124 10.97 1.89 -2.23
C ILE A 124 9.85 2.13 -1.22
N SER A 125 9.33 3.36 -1.20
CA SER A 125 8.27 3.75 -0.28
C SER A 125 7.03 2.89 -0.47
N LEU A 126 6.62 2.66 -1.71
CA LEU A 126 5.48 1.81 -2.05
C LEU A 126 5.71 0.35 -1.61
N GLN A 127 6.91 -0.18 -1.81
CA GLN A 127 7.24 -1.53 -1.40
C GLN A 127 7.18 -1.70 0.13
N VAL A 128 7.66 -0.70 0.87
CA VAL A 128 7.51 -0.64 2.34
C VAL A 128 6.03 -0.54 2.73
N MET A 129 5.22 0.24 2.01
CA MET A 129 3.78 0.36 2.25
C MET A 129 3.04 -0.97 2.06
N TYR A 130 3.34 -1.74 1.00
CA TYR A 130 2.73 -3.05 0.78
C TYR A 130 3.06 -4.03 1.91
N ALA A 131 4.33 -4.12 2.29
CA ALA A 131 4.74 -4.97 3.40
C ALA A 131 4.11 -4.52 4.73
N ASN A 132 4.01 -3.22 4.98
CA ASN A 132 3.35 -2.67 6.16
C ASN A 132 1.85 -3.00 6.19
N GLU A 133 1.14 -2.88 5.07
CA GLU A 133 -0.28 -3.24 5.00
C GLU A 133 -0.48 -4.72 5.30
N TYR A 134 0.33 -5.59 4.69
CA TYR A 134 0.29 -7.02 4.98
C TYR A 134 0.51 -7.29 6.47
N LEU A 135 1.57 -6.74 7.06
CA LEU A 135 1.90 -6.95 8.47
C LEU A 135 0.84 -6.39 9.42
N ARG A 136 0.20 -5.27 9.06
CA ARG A 136 -0.87 -4.65 9.84
C ARG A 136 -2.14 -5.49 9.84
N ARG A 137 -2.47 -6.12 8.72
CA ARG A 137 -3.73 -6.84 8.49
C ARG A 137 -3.69 -8.32 8.85
N THR A 138 -2.52 -8.83 9.22
CA THR A 138 -2.30 -10.26 9.47
C THR A 138 -1.78 -10.54 10.87
N THR A 139 -2.02 -9.67 11.86
CA THR A 139 -1.69 -9.99 13.25
C THR A 139 -2.61 -11.07 13.81
N ASP A 140 -2.21 -11.73 14.90
CA ASP A 140 -3.03 -12.75 15.55
C ASP A 140 -4.42 -12.20 15.95
N GLU A 141 -4.51 -10.92 16.32
CA GLU A 141 -5.78 -10.23 16.59
C GLU A 141 -6.63 -10.03 15.34
N GLU A 142 -6.03 -9.65 14.21
CA GLU A 142 -6.76 -9.49 12.94
C GLU A 142 -7.24 -10.85 12.42
N LEU A 143 -6.43 -11.91 12.51
CA LEU A 143 -6.84 -13.28 12.15
C LEU A 143 -8.06 -13.71 12.98
N LYS A 144 -8.01 -13.52 14.30
CA LYS A 144 -9.14 -13.81 15.20
C LYS A 144 -10.37 -13.00 14.83
N ARG A 145 -10.23 -11.70 14.55
CA ARG A 145 -11.34 -10.82 14.12
C ARG A 145 -11.97 -11.28 12.81
N ASN A 146 -11.19 -11.86 11.92
CA ASN A 146 -11.64 -12.42 10.66
C ASN A 146 -12.10 -13.88 10.76
N GLY A 147 -12.16 -14.46 11.97
CA GLY A 147 -12.60 -15.84 12.20
C GLY A 147 -11.58 -16.91 11.81
N ILE A 148 -10.34 -16.54 11.52
CA ILE A 148 -9.25 -17.44 11.15
C ILE A 148 -8.61 -17.97 12.44
N THR A 149 -9.00 -19.18 12.86
CA THR A 149 -8.60 -19.75 14.16
C THR A 149 -7.89 -21.09 14.07
N ASN A 150 -7.85 -21.73 12.90
CA ASN A 150 -7.19 -23.03 12.76
C ASN A 150 -5.66 -22.89 12.86
N SER A 151 -5.00 -23.88 13.46
CA SER A 151 -3.57 -23.83 13.78
C SER A 151 -2.66 -23.87 12.55
N ALA A 152 -3.09 -24.50 11.45
CA ALA A 152 -2.33 -24.59 10.21
C ALA A 152 -2.18 -23.21 9.55
N ASP A 153 -3.29 -22.49 9.35
CA ASP A 153 -3.31 -21.16 8.75
C ASP A 153 -2.55 -20.16 9.62
N ILE A 154 -2.68 -20.24 10.95
CA ILE A 154 -1.91 -19.38 11.87
C ILE A 154 -0.41 -19.64 11.74
N ALA A 155 0.01 -20.91 11.63
CA ALA A 155 1.42 -21.26 11.45
C ALA A 155 1.97 -20.77 10.11
N GLU A 156 1.22 -20.97 9.02
CA GLU A 156 1.60 -20.51 7.68
C GLU A 156 1.64 -18.97 7.61
N ASN A 157 0.67 -18.28 8.20
CA ASN A 157 0.68 -16.82 8.28
C ASN A 157 1.95 -16.27 8.96
N LYS A 158 2.49 -16.96 9.97
CA LYS A 158 3.75 -16.55 10.62
C LYS A 158 4.92 -16.59 9.64
N LEU A 159 4.97 -17.55 8.74
CA LEU A 159 5.97 -17.63 7.67
C LEU A 159 5.80 -16.48 6.68
N TYR A 160 4.57 -16.27 6.18
CA TYR A 160 4.28 -15.16 5.26
C TYR A 160 4.62 -13.79 5.86
N ARG A 161 4.37 -13.59 7.16
CA ARG A 161 4.76 -12.37 7.87
C ARG A 161 6.27 -12.23 7.98
N ALA A 162 7.02 -13.31 8.15
CA ALA A 162 8.47 -13.26 8.16
C ALA A 162 9.02 -12.83 6.79
N GLU A 163 8.45 -13.36 5.70
CA GLU A 163 8.78 -12.95 4.34
C GLU A 163 8.46 -11.46 4.08
N ALA A 164 7.26 -11.00 4.45
CA ALA A 164 6.90 -9.58 4.33
C ALA A 164 7.85 -8.66 5.12
N ARG A 165 8.30 -9.08 6.32
CA ARG A 165 9.31 -8.35 7.10
C ARG A 165 10.65 -8.31 6.39
N PHE A 166 11.07 -9.40 5.76
CA PHE A 166 12.30 -9.44 4.97
C PHE A 166 12.22 -8.48 3.78
N LEU A 167 11.14 -8.52 3.00
CA LEU A 167 10.94 -7.63 1.86
C LEU A 167 10.98 -6.15 2.29
N ARG A 168 10.36 -5.83 3.42
CA ARG A 168 10.44 -4.48 4.00
C ARG A 168 11.86 -4.10 4.40
N ALA A 169 12.58 -4.99 5.07
CA ALA A 169 13.97 -4.75 5.48
C ALA A 169 14.90 -4.57 4.28
N PHE A 170 14.75 -5.42 3.26
CA PHE A 170 15.48 -5.32 1.99
C PHE A 170 15.23 -3.98 1.30
N SER A 171 13.98 -3.51 1.30
CA SER A 171 13.63 -2.20 0.72
C SER A 171 14.20 -1.04 1.51
N TYR A 172 14.23 -1.13 2.85
CA TYR A 172 14.91 -0.15 3.68
C TYR A 172 16.42 -0.16 3.48
N TRP A 173 17.03 -1.32 3.24
CA TRP A 173 18.46 -1.38 2.92
C TRP A 173 18.79 -0.57 1.66
N HIS A 174 18.01 -0.74 0.58
CA HIS A 174 18.15 0.11 -0.61
C HIS A 174 17.88 1.60 -0.31
N ALA A 175 16.92 1.91 0.57
CA ALA A 175 16.66 3.29 0.99
C ALA A 175 17.90 3.91 1.64
N ILE A 176 18.50 3.19 2.58
CA ILE A 176 19.68 3.63 3.33
C ILE A 176 20.89 3.79 2.41
N ASP A 177 21.10 2.83 1.52
CA ASP A 177 22.22 2.84 0.56
C ASP A 177 22.16 4.05 -0.36
N MET A 178 20.99 4.34 -0.93
CA MET A 178 20.85 5.39 -1.96
C MET A 178 20.51 6.78 -1.41
N TYR A 179 19.90 6.87 -0.20
CA TYR A 179 19.35 8.12 0.31
C TYR A 179 19.78 8.49 1.74
N GLY A 180 20.49 7.61 2.45
CA GLY A 180 20.96 7.81 3.84
C GLY A 180 19.91 7.56 4.91
#